data_AF-A0A9D8X2C2-F1
#
_entry.id   AF-A0A9D8X2C2-F1
#
_cell.length_a   1.000
_cell.length_b   1.000
_cell.length_c   1.000
_cell.angle_alpha   90.00
_cell.angle_beta   90.00
_cell.angle_gamma   90.00
#
_symmetry.space_group_name_H-M   'P 1'
#
loop_
_entity.id
_entity.type
_entity.pdbx_description
1 polymer ?
#
loop_
_entity_poly.entity_id
_entity_poly.type
_entity_poly.pdbx_seq_one_letter_code
_entity_poly.pdbx_strand_id
1 'polypeptide(L)'
;MNSRIRQAVIWAISEEFGFPIYIDTIEQDLEEPCFLITSLMNTESHIIMNRYQRQYPYMIQYFPESEDYNTECSKVSDKLLDILEYVKNGDTVYRADSLSGQTQDGILNFSVTYKPMVIKERKSETSEEAMNELEQNLEVKG
;
A
#
# COMPACT_ATOMS: atom_id res chain seq x y z
N MET A 1 2.66 -8.08 -2.92
CA MET A 1 3.03 -6.65 -3.11
C MET A 1 2.45 -5.79 -2.01
N ASN A 2 1.12 -5.78 -1.78
CA ASN A 2 0.52 -5.11 -0.62
C ASN A 2 1.28 -5.43 0.69
N SER A 3 1.47 -6.72 1.02
CA SER A 3 2.21 -7.14 2.22
C SER A 3 3.61 -6.54 2.36
N ARG A 4 4.33 -6.35 1.24
CA ARG A 4 5.68 -5.74 1.24
C ARG A 4 5.63 -4.24 1.48
N ILE A 5 4.64 -3.55 0.90
CA ILE A 5 4.42 -2.12 1.12
C ILE A 5 3.99 -1.87 2.57
N ARG A 6 3.04 -2.66 3.08
CA ARG A 6 2.63 -2.60 4.49
C ARG A 6 3.82 -2.77 5.44
N GLN A 7 4.68 -3.76 5.17
CA GLN A 7 5.89 -3.97 5.96
C GLN A 7 6.86 -2.79 5.88
N ALA A 8 7.01 -2.18 4.70
CA ALA A 8 7.83 -0.99 4.51
C ALA A 8 7.31 0.21 5.31
N VAL A 9 5.98 0.41 5.34
CA VAL A 9 5.33 1.45 6.15
C VAL A 9 5.56 1.20 7.64
N ILE A 10 5.36 -0.04 8.12
CA ILE A 10 5.60 -0.40 9.52
C ILE A 10 7.05 -0.10 9.92
N TRP A 11 8.02 -0.48 9.08
CA TRP A 11 9.43 -0.21 9.37
C TRP A 11 9.74 1.28 9.40
N ALA A 12 9.25 2.06 8.43
CA ALA A 12 9.48 3.50 8.41
C ALA A 12 8.96 4.18 9.69
N ILE A 13 7.75 3.82 10.14
CA ILE A 13 7.17 4.37 11.38
C ILE A 13 7.95 3.85 12.61
N SER A 14 8.28 2.56 12.66
CA SER A 14 8.99 1.97 13.78
C SER A 14 10.40 2.56 13.97
N GLU A 15 11.11 2.83 12.88
CA GLU A 15 12.47 3.40 12.90
C GLU A 15 12.46 4.86 13.37
N GLU A 16 11.42 5.62 13.02
CA GLU A 16 11.33 7.04 13.38
C GLU A 16 10.86 7.26 14.82
N PHE A 17 9.81 6.56 15.25
CA PHE A 17 9.12 6.88 16.50
C PHE A 17 9.44 5.92 17.65
N GLY A 18 9.73 4.65 17.37
CA GLY A 18 9.95 3.64 18.40
C GLY A 18 8.74 3.32 19.29
N PHE A 19 7.54 3.73 18.89
CA PHE A 19 6.28 3.49 19.61
C PHE A 19 5.62 2.15 19.21
N PRO A 20 4.74 1.59 20.06
CA PRO A 20 3.93 0.43 19.70
C PRO A 20 3.14 0.65 18.40
N ILE A 21 3.10 -0.39 17.55
CA ILE A 21 2.37 -0.39 16.29
C ILE A 21 1.40 -1.58 16.27
N TYR A 22 0.11 -1.28 16.21
CA TYR A 22 -0.98 -2.23 16.04
C TYR A 22 -1.38 -2.32 14.56
N ILE A 23 -1.87 -3.49 14.12
CA ILE A 23 -2.20 -3.75 12.72
C ILE A 23 -3.62 -4.30 12.60
N ASP A 24 -4.46 -3.64 11.80
CA ASP A 24 -5.82 -4.00 11.41
C ASP A 24 -6.86 -4.14 12.56
N THR A 25 -6.45 -4.49 13.78
CA THR A 25 -7.30 -4.59 14.98
C THR A 25 -6.64 -3.98 16.20
N ILE A 26 -7.44 -3.26 16.99
CA ILE A 26 -7.08 -2.82 18.34
C ILE A 26 -7.39 -3.99 19.28
N GLU A 27 -6.37 -4.55 19.93
CA GLU A 27 -6.58 -5.37 21.12
C GLU A 27 -6.92 -4.44 22.30
N GLN A 28 -7.75 -4.89 23.23
CA GLN A 28 -8.12 -4.10 24.40
C GLN A 28 -6.85 -3.65 25.14
N ASP A 29 -6.84 -2.38 25.61
CA ASP A 29 -5.71 -1.69 26.25
C ASP A 29 -4.55 -1.30 25.31
N LEU A 30 -4.75 -0.24 24.51
CA LEU A 30 -3.68 0.41 23.75
C LEU A 30 -2.67 1.08 24.69
N GLU A 31 -1.37 0.89 24.42
CA GLU A 31 -0.29 1.59 25.13
C GLU A 31 0.03 2.91 24.43
N GLU A 32 -0.51 4.03 24.93
CA GLU A 32 -0.23 5.37 24.39
C GLU A 32 1.18 5.87 24.79
N PRO A 33 1.92 6.54 23.89
CA PRO A 33 1.54 6.85 22.51
C PRO A 33 1.73 5.64 21.59
N CYS A 34 0.82 5.44 20.64
CA CYS A 34 0.91 4.33 19.69
C CYS A 34 0.34 4.63 18.30
N PHE A 35 0.64 3.75 17.35
CA PHE A 35 0.06 3.76 16.01
C PHE A 35 -0.85 2.56 15.78
N LEU A 36 -1.93 2.77 15.04
CA LEU A 36 -2.72 1.71 14.40
C LEU A 36 -2.64 1.87 12.88
N ILE A 37 -2.18 0.82 12.20
CA ILE A 37 -2.11 0.79 10.74
C ILE A 37 -3.18 -0.15 10.21
N THR A 38 -4.11 0.39 9.42
CA THR A 38 -5.22 -0.34 8.83
C THR A 38 -5.09 -0.37 7.32
N SER A 39 -5.11 -1.58 6.74
CA SER A 39 -5.14 -1.74 5.28
C SER A 39 -6.55 -1.47 4.76
N LEU A 40 -6.70 -0.49 3.87
CA LEU A 40 -7.99 -0.18 3.26
C LEU A 40 -8.24 -1.03 2.00
N MET A 41 -9.40 -0.85 1.37
CA MET A 41 -9.78 -1.63 0.18
C MET A 41 -8.78 -1.43 -0.96
N ASN A 42 -8.14 -2.51 -1.39
CA ASN A 42 -7.24 -2.49 -2.53
C ASN A 42 -8.02 -2.49 -3.82
N THR A 43 -7.59 -1.70 -4.79
CA THR A 43 -8.22 -1.65 -6.11
C THR A 43 -7.20 -1.93 -7.21
N GLU A 44 -7.70 -2.31 -8.37
CA GLU A 44 -6.90 -2.48 -9.57
C GLU A 44 -7.69 -1.97 -10.78
N SER A 45 -7.03 -1.15 -11.59
CA SER A 45 -7.58 -0.67 -12.86
C SER A 45 -6.70 -1.15 -14.01
N HIS A 46 -7.34 -1.54 -15.12
CA HIS A 46 -6.63 -1.78 -16.37
C HIS A 46 -6.21 -0.46 -16.99
N ILE A 47 -4.98 -0.38 -17.48
CA ILE A 47 -4.50 0.78 -18.24
C ILE A 47 -4.53 0.43 -19.73
N ILE A 48 -3.67 -0.49 -20.15
CA ILE A 48 -3.52 -0.86 -21.57
C ILE A 48 -2.84 -2.22 -21.70
N MET A 49 -3.18 -2.99 -22.73
CA MET A 49 -2.63 -4.32 -23.00
C MET A 49 -2.65 -5.23 -21.75
N ASN A 50 -1.49 -5.50 -21.17
CA ASN A 50 -1.29 -6.35 -20.02
C ASN A 50 -0.86 -5.55 -18.76
N ARG A 51 -0.99 -4.23 -18.81
CA ARG A 51 -0.60 -3.29 -17.75
C ARG A 51 -1.80 -2.88 -16.91
N TYR A 52 -1.64 -2.93 -15.61
CA TYR A 52 -2.64 -2.57 -14.61
C TYR A 52 -2.01 -1.63 -13.58
N GLN A 53 -2.81 -0.74 -13.01
CA GLN A 53 -2.43 0.05 -11.85
C GLN A 53 -3.16 -0.50 -10.64
N ARG A 54 -2.40 -0.82 -9.59
CA ARG A 54 -2.96 -1.21 -8.30
C ARG A 54 -2.95 -0.02 -7.37
N GLN A 55 -3.89 0.03 -6.44
CA GLN A 55 -3.88 1.01 -5.36
C GLN A 55 -3.90 0.28 -4.03
N TYR A 56 -2.99 0.69 -3.15
CA TYR A 56 -2.84 0.19 -1.79
C TYR A 56 -2.94 1.35 -0.81
N PRO A 57 -4.17 1.72 -0.41
CA PRO A 57 -4.41 2.74 0.61
C PRO A 57 -4.24 2.16 2.03
N TYR A 58 -3.65 2.95 2.91
CA TYR A 58 -3.50 2.67 4.33
C TYR A 58 -4.00 3.86 5.15
N MET A 59 -4.71 3.56 6.24
CA MET A 59 -5.00 4.53 7.30
C MET A 59 -4.04 4.29 8.45
N ILE A 60 -3.42 5.34 8.94
CA ILE A 60 -2.51 5.34 10.08
C ILE A 60 -3.14 6.25 11.11
N GLN A 61 -3.58 5.67 12.22
CA GLN A 61 -4.08 6.43 13.36
C GLN A 61 -2.97 6.53 14.40
N TYR A 62 -2.74 7.73 14.92
CA TYR A 62 -1.81 7.96 16.01
C TYR A 62 -2.58 8.43 17.24
N PHE A 63 -2.36 7.72 18.35
CA PHE A 63 -2.94 7.98 19.66
C PHE A 63 -1.86 8.67 20.50
N PRO A 64 -1.98 9.97 20.77
CA PRO A 64 -0.99 10.73 21.53
C PRO A 64 -1.13 10.47 23.04
N GLU A 65 -0.05 10.67 23.78
CA GLU A 65 -0.07 10.61 25.27
C GLU A 65 -0.31 11.99 25.90
N SER A 66 0.07 13.07 25.21
CA SER A 66 0.01 14.43 25.75
C SER A 66 -1.42 15.00 25.82
N GLU A 67 -1.71 15.75 26.88
CA GLU A 67 -2.89 16.61 26.96
C GLU A 67 -2.90 17.70 25.87
N ASP A 68 -1.72 18.18 25.44
CA ASP A 68 -1.57 19.03 24.25
C ASP A 68 -1.38 18.18 22.98
N TYR A 69 -2.39 17.35 22.71
CA TYR A 69 -2.40 16.45 21.56
C TYR A 69 -2.30 17.21 20.22
N ASN A 70 -2.74 18.47 20.15
CA ASN A 70 -2.70 19.23 18.90
C ASN A 70 -1.26 19.49 18.44
N THR A 71 -0.41 19.95 19.35
CA THR A 71 1.00 20.21 19.04
C THR A 71 1.75 18.92 18.74
N GLU A 72 1.48 17.86 19.49
CA GLU A 72 2.09 16.54 19.29
C GLU A 72 1.69 15.93 17.94
N CYS A 73 0.39 15.83 17.67
CA CYS A 73 -0.14 15.31 16.41
C CYS A 73 0.33 16.12 15.21
N SER A 74 0.48 17.45 15.34
CA SER A 74 1.02 18.27 14.24
C SER A 74 2.46 17.87 13.90
N LYS A 75 3.32 17.70 14.92
CA LYS A 75 4.71 17.25 14.72
C LYS A 75 4.78 15.83 14.13
N VAL A 76 3.95 14.92 14.63
CA VAL A 76 3.87 13.55 14.12
C VAL A 76 3.39 13.55 12.67
N SER A 77 2.37 14.36 12.34
CA SER A 77 1.86 14.50 10.97
C SER A 77 2.93 15.02 10.00
N ASP A 78 3.67 16.06 10.37
CA ASP A 78 4.78 16.58 9.55
C ASP A 78 5.83 15.49 9.31
N LYS A 79 6.14 14.72 10.34
CA LYS A 79 7.14 13.65 10.22
C LYS A 79 6.65 12.48 9.37
N LEU A 80 5.36 12.14 9.45
CA LEU A 80 4.74 11.13 8.60
C LEU A 80 4.73 11.54 7.12
N LEU A 81 4.61 12.84 6.79
CA LEU A 81 4.75 13.31 5.40
C LEU A 81 6.13 12.98 4.85
N ASP A 82 7.19 13.20 5.63
CA ASP A 82 8.57 12.96 5.21
C ASP A 82 8.87 11.45 5.06
N ILE A 83 8.62 10.66 6.12
CA ILE A 83 9.08 9.26 6.17
C ILE A 83 8.24 8.32 5.30
N LEU A 84 7.02 8.71 4.94
CA LEU A 84 6.11 7.89 4.12
C LEU A 84 6.08 8.30 2.64
N GLU A 85 6.78 9.37 2.23
CA GLU A 85 6.89 9.68 0.79
C GLU A 85 7.58 8.53 0.05
N TYR A 86 8.64 7.96 0.63
CA TYR A 86 9.36 6.83 0.09
C TYR A 86 9.61 5.77 1.17
N VAL A 87 9.06 4.57 0.97
CA VAL A 87 9.27 3.44 1.87
C VAL A 87 10.01 2.31 1.15
N LYS A 88 10.83 1.56 1.89
CA LYS A 88 11.73 0.53 1.32
C LYS A 88 11.43 -0.86 1.89
N ASN A 89 11.48 -1.88 1.02
CA ASN A 89 11.43 -3.29 1.42
C ASN A 89 12.43 -4.11 0.59
N GLY A 90 13.57 -4.45 1.19
CA GLY A 90 14.72 -4.99 0.46
C GLY A 90 15.24 -3.96 -0.55
N ASP A 91 15.50 -4.36 -1.79
CA ASP A 91 15.96 -3.44 -2.84
C ASP A 91 14.83 -2.67 -3.55
N THR A 92 13.58 -2.90 -3.15
CA THR A 92 12.42 -2.23 -3.76
C THR A 92 12.04 -0.99 -2.96
N VAL A 93 11.91 0.14 -3.65
CA VAL A 93 11.40 1.41 -3.11
C VAL A 93 10.00 1.66 -3.66
N TYR A 94 9.10 2.08 -2.78
CA TYR A 94 7.73 2.47 -3.11
C TYR A 94 7.54 3.94 -2.79
N ARG A 95 7.07 4.72 -3.77
CA ARG A 95 6.71 6.12 -3.58
C ARG A 95 5.21 6.24 -3.32
N ALA A 96 4.82 7.03 -2.32
CA ALA A 96 3.43 7.40 -2.11
C ALA A 96 2.88 8.24 -3.26
N ASP A 97 1.64 7.97 -3.65
CA ASP A 97 0.87 8.75 -4.62
C ASP A 97 0.13 9.92 -3.94
N SER A 98 -0.32 9.70 -2.71
CA SER A 98 -1.00 10.72 -1.91
C SER A 98 -0.71 10.53 -0.42
N LEU A 99 -0.56 11.63 0.30
CA LEU A 99 -0.35 11.71 1.74
C LEU A 99 -1.25 12.83 2.29
N SER A 100 -1.93 12.59 3.42
CA SER A 100 -2.75 13.61 4.08
C SER A 100 -2.99 13.26 5.53
N GLY A 101 -2.84 14.22 6.45
CA GLY A 101 -3.13 14.05 7.88
C GLY A 101 -4.23 15.00 8.36
N GLN A 102 -5.06 14.52 9.28
CA GLN A 102 -6.04 15.33 10.00
C GLN A 102 -6.21 14.83 11.43
N THR A 103 -6.08 15.72 12.41
CA THR A 103 -6.46 15.44 13.79
C THR A 103 -7.96 15.60 13.98
N GLN A 104 -8.61 14.56 14.51
CA GLN A 104 -10.03 14.55 14.86
C GLN A 104 -10.20 13.85 16.20
N ASP A 105 -10.93 14.49 17.12
CA ASP A 105 -11.24 13.95 18.45
C ASP A 105 -10.01 13.46 19.23
N GLY A 106 -8.90 14.22 19.15
CA GLY A 106 -7.64 13.88 19.85
C GLY A 106 -6.74 12.89 19.12
N ILE A 107 -7.22 12.27 18.02
CA ILE A 107 -6.49 11.24 17.28
C ILE A 107 -6.04 11.82 15.93
N LEU A 108 -4.78 11.63 15.56
CA LEU A 108 -4.32 11.94 14.21
C LEU A 108 -4.71 10.81 13.26
N ASN A 109 -5.50 11.12 12.25
CA ASN A 109 -5.84 10.23 11.14
C ASN A 109 -4.99 10.61 9.93
N PHE A 110 -4.06 9.75 9.55
CA PHE A 110 -3.14 9.96 8.45
C PHE A 110 -3.36 8.93 7.34
N SER A 111 -3.66 9.38 6.13
CA SER A 111 -3.89 8.53 4.97
C SER A 111 -2.69 8.55 4.04
N VAL A 112 -2.26 7.36 3.59
CA VAL A 112 -1.23 7.19 2.56
C VAL A 112 -1.69 6.18 1.51
N THR A 113 -1.48 6.48 0.23
CA THR A 113 -1.80 5.55 -0.87
C THR A 113 -0.58 5.30 -1.73
N TYR A 114 -0.30 4.03 -2.05
CA TYR A 114 0.73 3.64 -3.01
C TYR A 114 0.09 3.09 -4.28
N LYS A 115 0.55 3.53 -5.46
CA LYS A 115 -0.03 3.12 -6.76
C LYS A 115 0.95 2.47 -7.74
N PRO A 116 1.51 1.28 -7.42
CA PRO A 116 2.44 0.61 -8.32
C PRO A 116 1.76 0.10 -9.59
N MET A 117 2.50 0.14 -10.69
CA MET A 117 2.11 -0.45 -11.97
C MET A 117 2.57 -1.90 -12.04
N VAL A 118 1.70 -2.79 -12.53
CA VAL A 118 2.01 -4.22 -12.71
C VAL A 118 1.75 -4.65 -14.14
N ILE A 119 2.54 -5.61 -14.60
CA ILE A 119 2.33 -6.32 -15.87
C ILE A 119 1.82 -7.72 -15.52
N LYS A 120 0.70 -8.14 -16.09
CA LYS A 120 0.14 -9.48 -15.93
C LYS A 120 0.33 -10.28 -17.20
N GLU A 121 0.96 -11.44 -17.15
CA GLU A 121 1.00 -12.30 -18.33
C GLU A 121 -0.42 -12.68 -18.74
N ARG A 122 -0.76 -12.49 -20.02
CA ARG A 122 -1.93 -13.16 -20.59
C ARG A 122 -1.50 -14.60 -20.82
N LYS A 123 -2.25 -15.57 -20.30
CA LYS A 123 -2.25 -16.88 -20.95
C LYS A 123 -2.76 -16.62 -22.36
N SER A 124 -1.91 -16.76 -23.36
CA SER A 124 -2.38 -16.89 -24.73
C SER A 124 -3.17 -18.19 -24.77
N GLU A 125 -4.47 -18.12 -25.04
CA GLU A 125 -5.26 -19.30 -25.44
C GLU A 125 -4.74 -19.88 -26.77
N THR A 126 -3.80 -19.23 -27.45
CA THR A 126 -3.52 -19.49 -28.87
C THR A 126 -2.03 -19.51 -29.18
N SER A 127 -1.30 -20.48 -28.61
CA SER A 127 -0.10 -21.00 -29.31
C SER A 127 -0.38 -22.39 -29.86
N GLU A 128 -0.90 -23.31 -29.05
CA GLU A 128 -1.21 -24.67 -29.52
C GLU A 128 -2.49 -24.73 -30.38
N GLU A 129 -3.56 -24.02 -29.98
CA GLU A 129 -4.83 -24.03 -30.73
C GLU A 129 -4.70 -23.33 -32.10
N ALA A 130 -3.99 -22.22 -32.16
CA ALA A 130 -3.75 -21.49 -33.41
C ALA A 130 -2.81 -22.24 -34.37
N MET A 131 -1.86 -23.04 -33.84
CA MET A 131 -0.95 -23.84 -34.65
C MET A 131 -1.65 -25.11 -35.19
N ASN A 132 -2.49 -25.75 -34.38
CA ASN A 132 -3.31 -26.89 -34.80
C ASN A 132 -4.34 -26.53 -35.90
N GLU A 133 -4.98 -25.35 -35.83
CA GLU A 133 -5.89 -24.89 -36.90
C GLU A 133 -5.15 -24.61 -38.23
N LEU A 134 -3.91 -24.12 -38.18
CA LEU A 134 -3.11 -23.87 -39.38
C LEU A 134 -2.65 -25.17 -40.06
N GLU A 135 -2.24 -26.17 -39.27
CA GLU A 135 -1.84 -27.48 -39.79
C GLU A 135 -3.00 -28.22 -40.47
N GLN A 136 -4.19 -28.25 -39.87
CA GLN A 136 -5.37 -28.88 -40.47
C GLN A 136 -5.77 -28.25 -41.81
N ASN A 137 -5.60 -26.94 -41.98
CA ASN A 137 -5.93 -26.26 -43.22
C ASN A 137 -4.90 -26.47 -44.35
N LEU A 138 -3.66 -26.86 -44.02
CA LEU A 138 -2.62 -27.19 -45.00
C LEU A 138 -2.80 -28.62 -45.55
N GLU A 139 -3.31 -29.55 -44.75
CA GLU A 139 -3.55 -30.93 -45.18
C GLU A 139 -4.76 -31.09 -46.12
N VAL A 140 -5.75 -30.20 -46.04
CA VAL A 140 -6.99 -30.29 -46.84
C VAL A 140 -6.83 -29.76 -48.28
N LYS A 141 -5.68 -29.18 -48.64
CA LYS A 141 -5.38 -28.69 -50.00
C LYS A 141 -4.38 -29.54 -50.80
N GLY A 142 -4.07 -30.75 -50.32
CA GLY A 142 -3.26 -31.76 -51.04
C GLY A 142 -4.08 -32.68 -51.93
#